data_AF-A0A2E5G2M4-F1
#
_entry.id   AF-A0A2E5G2M4-F1
#
_cell.length_a   1.000
_cell.length_b   1.000
_cell.length_c   1.000
_cell.angle_alpha   90.00
_cell.angle_beta   90.00
_cell.angle_gamma   90.00
#
_symmetry.space_group_name_H-M   'P 1'
#
loop_
_entity.id
_entity.type
_entity.pdbx_description
1 polymer ?
#
loop_
_entity_poly.entity_id
_entity_poly.type
_entity_poly.pdbx_seq_one_letter_code
_entity_poly.pdbx_strand_id
1 'polypeptide(L)'
;MNIRHLLSTVLVTVVATSHIAGASSPVTLAQGGKAICTIVLPADAIEFEQLAARELAEHIEKIVGDRPALTHGPAPGTNIYIGRSPKIDRLLNDVDFDALGTDGIVIRTVGSDLVLSGGRPRGVLFSIYTFLQDVVGVRWWTSDETHIPAKPSLVAPPLNVIYRPPFDLRKFITGDLNAESPHPLRLRHNGHVYKIDVGDHTILKLLPPKEHFLEHPDWYMYAPPVDPDPSEYPEYRYDGTLELVKKNHPPEIVEMAKKTRRLPYEACLSSPGALEAVTQAVLRKIETDYPKWQYPPKLVLVTQNNGSWTCKCDACLTTKKREGSNSALWVEFANAIAERVVQDYPDVLIAIMAFLDNEKPPAHLKLHPNVLAYSCPVVSNRKLPLTEVEQGNWVAKWSNLAQYMLVWDHVPNFHYPLEPHPNHFVVPKNLRFYAKHGVNGLMLEGKSGRASEFGKMRAYVWCQLMWNPQQDERKLIIDFLHAYYGNAGPYLLQWIDLQHQAAHQAENFVLTGYTPTTKDWLKLEDLNTAMILFDRALQEVKGNTKLEHRVRRARLSVEVVWLKRYAELRATANERGLPFLGPDDPIAELDRIAQDEFVLQWFQFQQYLAKVRNLLATSVHVRMGQQ
;
A
#
# COMPACT_ATOMS: atom_id res chain seq x y z
N MET A 1 4.56 37.33 44.66
CA MET A 1 4.15 38.23 43.58
C MET A 1 3.43 37.38 42.54
N ASN A 2 2.09 37.41 42.58
CA ASN A 2 1.20 36.57 41.78
C ASN A 2 1.09 37.12 40.35
N ILE A 3 1.34 36.30 39.34
CA ILE A 3 0.93 36.60 37.95
C ILE A 3 0.02 35.46 37.48
N ARG A 4 -1.25 35.83 37.33
CA ARG A 4 -2.36 35.01 36.84
C ARG A 4 -2.21 34.79 35.33
N HIS A 5 -2.45 33.56 34.90
CA HIS A 5 -2.72 33.21 33.50
C HIS A 5 -4.01 33.90 33.02
N LEU A 6 -3.93 34.64 31.91
CA LEU A 6 -5.09 35.01 31.10
C LEU A 6 -5.31 33.91 30.06
N LEU A 7 -6.40 33.16 30.23
CA LEU A 7 -7.01 32.34 29.20
C LEU A 7 -7.83 33.25 28.28
N SER A 8 -7.36 33.47 27.05
CA SER A 8 -8.11 34.16 26.02
C SER A 8 -9.05 33.16 25.33
N THR A 9 -10.30 33.13 25.78
CA THR A 9 -11.38 32.37 25.14
C THR A 9 -11.71 33.01 23.79
N VAL A 10 -11.28 32.41 22.68
CA VAL A 10 -11.74 32.79 21.33
C VAL A 10 -13.17 32.28 21.18
N LEU A 11 -14.13 33.20 21.31
CA LEU A 11 -15.54 32.96 21.03
C LEU A 11 -15.70 32.85 19.51
N VAL A 12 -15.75 31.63 18.97
CA VAL A 12 -16.15 31.40 17.58
C VAL A 12 -17.61 31.81 17.45
N THR A 13 -17.85 32.97 16.84
CA THR A 13 -19.19 33.43 16.53
C THR A 13 -19.65 32.66 15.30
N VAL A 14 -20.53 31.67 15.48
CA VAL A 14 -21.24 31.01 14.37
C VAL A 14 -22.18 32.06 13.78
N VAL A 15 -21.74 32.72 12.72
CA VAL A 15 -22.64 33.50 11.86
C VAL A 15 -23.44 32.49 11.05
N ALA A 16 -24.65 32.18 11.51
CA ALA A 16 -25.63 31.43 10.74
C ALA A 16 -26.16 32.33 9.61
N THR A 17 -25.44 32.38 8.49
CA THR A 17 -26.04 32.83 7.23
C THR A 17 -26.99 31.73 6.77
N SER A 18 -28.29 31.98 6.95
CA SER A 18 -29.37 31.16 6.43
C SER A 18 -29.39 31.23 4.90
N HIS A 19 -28.56 30.43 4.25
CA HIS A 19 -28.85 30.00 2.90
C HIS A 19 -29.91 28.90 2.99
N ILE A 20 -31.04 29.12 2.33
CA ILE A 20 -32.08 28.10 2.14
C ILE A 20 -31.47 27.03 1.24
N ALA A 21 -30.71 26.11 1.84
CA ALA A 21 -30.40 24.84 1.23
C ALA A 21 -31.73 24.10 1.07
N GLY A 22 -32.16 23.86 -0.16
CA GLY A 22 -33.37 23.09 -0.42
C GLY A 22 -33.33 21.78 0.38
N ALA A 23 -34.36 21.52 1.18
CA ALA A 23 -34.39 20.36 2.06
C ALA A 23 -34.17 19.08 1.25
N SER A 24 -33.14 18.31 1.60
CA SER A 24 -32.87 17.01 1.00
C SER A 24 -34.08 16.10 1.26
N SER A 25 -34.67 15.60 0.18
CA SER A 25 -35.83 14.72 0.23
C SER A 25 -35.43 13.32 -0.26
N PRO A 26 -36.14 12.25 0.16
CA PRO A 26 -35.93 10.92 -0.40
C PRO A 26 -36.26 10.92 -1.91
N VAL A 27 -35.51 10.15 -2.69
CA VAL A 27 -35.68 10.04 -4.14
C VAL A 27 -35.93 8.59 -4.53
N THR A 28 -37.08 8.31 -5.13
CA THR A 28 -37.43 6.96 -5.61
C THR A 28 -36.78 6.72 -6.97
N LEU A 29 -35.88 5.74 -7.03
CA LEU A 29 -35.13 5.35 -8.22
C LEU A 29 -35.77 4.16 -8.95
N ALA A 30 -36.44 3.28 -8.19
CA ALA A 30 -37.14 2.12 -8.72
C ALA A 30 -38.33 1.73 -7.84
N GLN A 31 -39.34 1.10 -8.46
CA GLN A 31 -40.52 0.59 -7.77
C GLN A 31 -41.00 -0.70 -8.44
N GLY A 32 -41.30 -1.72 -7.64
CA GLY A 32 -41.94 -2.95 -8.14
C GLY A 32 -41.13 -3.70 -9.20
N GLY A 33 -39.79 -3.64 -9.13
CA GLY A 33 -38.89 -4.28 -10.09
C GLY A 33 -38.68 -3.48 -11.38
N LYS A 34 -39.12 -2.22 -11.43
CA LYS A 34 -38.92 -1.32 -12.58
C LYS A 34 -38.12 -0.10 -12.20
N ALA A 35 -37.10 0.21 -13.01
CA ALA A 35 -36.35 1.44 -12.87
C ALA A 35 -37.22 2.60 -13.36
N ILE A 36 -37.50 3.56 -12.48
CA ILE A 36 -38.30 4.75 -12.82
C ILE A 36 -37.44 6.01 -12.93
N CYS A 37 -36.12 5.82 -12.90
CA CYS A 37 -35.13 6.87 -13.04
C CYS A 37 -34.41 6.78 -14.40
N THR A 38 -33.92 7.94 -14.85
CA THR A 38 -33.01 8.05 -16.00
C THR A 38 -31.65 8.52 -15.53
N ILE A 39 -30.57 7.91 -15.99
CA ILE A 39 -29.20 8.37 -15.73
C ILE A 39 -28.83 9.38 -16.82
N VAL A 40 -28.45 10.58 -16.39
CA VAL A 40 -28.16 11.72 -17.26
C VAL A 40 -26.67 12.04 -17.19
N LEU A 41 -25.98 11.83 -18.30
CA LEU A 41 -24.58 12.18 -18.51
C LEU A 41 -24.43 13.61 -19.04
N PRO A 42 -23.27 14.25 -18.82
CA PRO A 42 -22.96 15.50 -19.49
C PRO A 42 -22.79 15.27 -21.01
N ALA A 43 -22.96 16.34 -21.80
CA ALA A 43 -22.80 16.26 -23.25
C ALA A 43 -21.34 15.95 -23.65
N ASP A 44 -20.38 16.45 -22.87
CA ASP A 44 -18.94 16.27 -23.03
C ASP A 44 -18.39 15.12 -22.15
N ALA A 45 -19.18 14.06 -21.93
CA ALA A 45 -18.84 13.01 -20.97
C ALA A 45 -17.48 12.34 -21.27
N ILE A 46 -16.56 12.43 -20.31
CA ILE A 46 -15.24 11.77 -20.37
C ILE A 46 -15.36 10.26 -20.13
N GLU A 47 -14.30 9.51 -20.44
CA GLU A 47 -14.28 8.04 -20.31
C GLU A 47 -14.74 7.54 -18.94
N PHE A 48 -14.26 8.17 -17.85
CA PHE A 48 -14.67 7.81 -16.49
C PHE A 48 -16.13 8.13 -16.18
N GLU A 49 -16.72 9.19 -16.76
CA GLU A 49 -18.15 9.50 -16.59
C GLU A 49 -19.01 8.47 -17.35
N GLN A 50 -18.58 8.06 -18.54
CA GLN A 50 -19.26 7.01 -19.31
C GLN A 50 -19.18 5.65 -18.61
N LEU A 51 -18.00 5.28 -18.08
CA LEU A 51 -17.83 4.07 -17.29
C LEU A 51 -18.71 4.10 -16.03
N ALA A 52 -18.75 5.23 -15.34
CA ALA A 52 -19.55 5.43 -14.14
C ALA A 52 -21.05 5.23 -14.43
N ALA A 53 -21.58 5.80 -15.52
CA ALA A 53 -22.98 5.56 -15.95
C ALA A 53 -23.27 4.08 -16.16
N ARG A 54 -22.39 3.38 -16.90
CA ARG A 54 -22.57 1.94 -17.20
C ARG A 54 -22.55 1.10 -15.93
N GLU A 55 -21.57 1.32 -15.06
CA GLU A 55 -21.47 0.62 -13.78
C GLU A 55 -22.73 0.87 -12.93
N LEU A 56 -23.23 2.10 -12.84
CA LEU A 56 -24.46 2.38 -12.09
C LEU A 56 -25.68 1.67 -12.68
N ALA A 57 -25.89 1.75 -14.00
CA ALA A 57 -27.02 1.12 -14.66
C ALA A 57 -27.03 -0.40 -14.48
N GLU A 58 -25.87 -1.04 -14.63
CA GLU A 58 -25.72 -2.50 -14.46
C GLU A 58 -25.95 -2.94 -13.02
N HIS A 59 -25.51 -2.15 -12.03
CA HIS A 59 -25.77 -2.48 -10.64
C HIS A 59 -27.25 -2.27 -10.30
N ILE A 60 -27.89 -1.19 -10.76
CA ILE A 60 -29.34 -1.00 -10.57
C ILE A 60 -30.12 -2.15 -11.21
N GLU A 61 -29.77 -2.58 -12.43
CA GLU A 61 -30.37 -3.74 -13.10
C GLU A 61 -30.27 -5.01 -12.23
N LYS A 62 -29.09 -5.30 -11.68
CA LYS A 62 -28.88 -6.47 -10.80
C LYS A 62 -29.61 -6.35 -9.45
N ILE A 63 -29.82 -5.14 -8.95
CA ILE A 63 -30.47 -4.86 -7.65
C ILE A 63 -32.00 -4.92 -7.78
N VAL A 64 -32.53 -4.36 -8.88
CA VAL A 64 -33.96 -4.08 -9.07
C VAL A 64 -34.62 -5.08 -10.02
N GLY A 65 -33.91 -5.54 -11.05
CA GLY A 65 -34.41 -6.39 -12.14
C GLY A 65 -34.68 -5.66 -13.46
N ASP A 66 -34.42 -4.35 -13.54
CA ASP A 66 -34.67 -3.53 -14.74
C ASP A 66 -33.60 -2.44 -14.85
N ARG A 67 -33.11 -2.20 -16.08
CA ARG A 67 -31.98 -1.30 -16.33
C ARG A 67 -32.48 0.11 -16.65
N PRO A 68 -32.03 1.15 -15.91
CA PRO A 68 -32.38 2.54 -16.23
C PRO A 68 -31.75 2.97 -17.57
N ALA A 69 -32.44 3.86 -18.28
CA ALA A 69 -31.94 4.45 -19.52
C ALA A 69 -30.75 5.39 -19.25
N LEU A 70 -29.80 5.42 -20.19
CA LEU A 70 -28.69 6.37 -20.23
C LEU A 70 -28.99 7.46 -21.26
N THR A 71 -28.87 8.72 -20.89
CA THR A 71 -29.18 9.87 -21.77
C THR A 71 -28.18 11.02 -21.56
N HIS A 72 -28.12 11.98 -22.49
CA HIS A 72 -27.34 13.22 -22.35
C HIS A 72 -28.18 14.45 -21.95
N GLY A 73 -29.49 14.25 -21.76
CA GLY A 73 -30.42 15.30 -21.39
C GLY A 73 -31.47 14.76 -20.42
N PRO A 74 -32.05 15.61 -19.56
CA PRO A 74 -33.02 15.17 -18.57
C PRO A 74 -34.26 14.56 -19.25
N ALA A 75 -34.81 13.51 -18.63
CA ALA A 75 -36.08 12.91 -19.01
C ALA A 75 -37.18 13.33 -18.01
N PRO A 76 -38.47 13.25 -18.38
CA PRO A 76 -39.56 13.39 -17.43
C PRO A 76 -39.43 12.38 -16.28
N GLY A 77 -39.70 12.82 -15.05
CA GLY A 77 -39.59 12.00 -13.84
C GLY A 77 -38.25 12.14 -13.12
N THR A 78 -37.88 11.11 -12.36
CA THR A 78 -36.65 11.10 -11.54
C THR A 78 -35.40 11.02 -12.43
N ASN A 79 -34.46 11.92 -12.24
CA ASN A 79 -33.16 11.88 -12.91
C ASN A 79 -32.03 11.59 -11.91
N ILE A 80 -31.04 10.80 -12.35
CA ILE A 80 -29.74 10.67 -11.69
C ILE A 80 -28.71 11.41 -12.55
N TYR A 81 -28.32 12.62 -12.15
CA TYR A 81 -27.26 13.36 -12.85
C TYR A 81 -25.90 12.85 -12.41
N ILE A 82 -25.04 12.58 -13.37
CA ILE A 82 -23.67 12.17 -13.10
C ILE A 82 -22.65 13.13 -13.75
N GLY A 83 -21.41 13.11 -13.26
CA GLY A 83 -20.31 13.89 -13.84
C GLY A 83 -20.38 15.38 -13.54
N ARG A 84 -19.68 16.22 -14.33
CA ARG A 84 -19.71 17.69 -14.21
C ARG A 84 -20.47 18.29 -15.39
N SER A 85 -21.38 19.24 -15.13
CA SER A 85 -22.11 19.99 -16.16
C SER A 85 -22.59 21.34 -15.65
N PRO A 86 -22.90 22.32 -16.53
CA PRO A 86 -23.48 23.61 -16.11
C PRO A 86 -24.81 23.49 -15.34
N LYS A 87 -25.52 22.36 -15.48
CA LYS A 87 -26.72 22.08 -14.67
C LYS A 87 -26.32 21.70 -13.25
N ILE A 88 -25.35 20.82 -13.10
CA ILE A 88 -24.83 20.39 -11.79
C ILE A 88 -24.22 21.58 -11.04
N ASP A 89 -23.49 22.48 -11.72
CA ASP A 89 -22.98 23.71 -11.12
C ASP A 89 -24.07 24.61 -10.54
N ARG A 90 -25.21 24.70 -11.22
CA ARG A 90 -26.36 25.45 -10.73
C ARG A 90 -27.08 24.75 -9.59
N LEU A 91 -27.20 23.42 -9.63
CA LEU A 91 -27.83 22.62 -8.59
C LEU A 91 -26.99 22.55 -7.31
N LEU A 92 -25.67 22.63 -7.44
CA LEU A 92 -24.68 22.46 -6.37
C LEU A 92 -23.75 23.68 -6.30
N ASN A 93 -24.32 24.89 -6.30
CA ASN A 93 -23.56 26.14 -6.33
C ASN A 93 -22.80 26.45 -5.04
N ASP A 94 -23.07 25.70 -3.97
CA ASP A 94 -22.38 25.72 -2.68
C ASP A 94 -21.14 24.82 -2.64
N VAL A 95 -20.91 24.02 -3.70
CA VAL A 95 -19.79 23.08 -3.76
C VAL A 95 -18.63 23.68 -4.54
N ASP A 96 -17.47 23.77 -3.88
CA ASP A 96 -16.19 24.00 -4.55
C ASP A 96 -15.67 22.68 -5.15
N PHE A 97 -15.83 22.54 -6.46
CA PHE A 97 -15.39 21.33 -7.17
C PHE A 97 -13.88 21.28 -7.41
N ASP A 98 -13.19 22.41 -7.39
CA ASP A 98 -11.73 22.45 -7.55
C ASP A 98 -11.05 21.91 -6.29
N ALA A 99 -11.60 22.24 -5.12
CA ALA A 99 -11.15 21.70 -3.83
C ALA A 99 -11.35 20.16 -3.70
N LEU A 100 -12.16 19.52 -4.54
CA LEU A 100 -12.34 18.07 -4.54
C LEU A 100 -11.15 17.32 -5.15
N GLY A 101 -10.29 18.01 -5.90
CA GLY A 101 -9.21 17.41 -6.68
C GLY A 101 -9.75 16.36 -7.65
N THR A 102 -9.07 15.23 -7.81
CA THR A 102 -9.43 14.23 -8.84
C THR A 102 -10.38 13.13 -8.38
N ASP A 103 -10.50 12.95 -7.07
CA ASP A 103 -11.14 11.79 -6.43
C ASP A 103 -12.23 12.17 -5.43
N GLY A 104 -12.34 13.45 -5.08
CA GLY A 104 -13.40 13.93 -4.20
C GLY A 104 -14.78 13.75 -4.84
N ILE A 105 -15.77 13.47 -4.00
CA ILE A 105 -17.10 13.03 -4.40
C ILE A 105 -18.18 13.96 -3.85
N VAL A 106 -19.30 14.02 -4.56
CA VAL A 106 -20.54 14.64 -4.12
C VAL A 106 -21.70 13.67 -4.37
N ILE A 107 -22.48 13.41 -3.34
CA ILE A 107 -23.71 12.60 -3.41
C ILE A 107 -24.82 13.41 -2.76
N ARG A 108 -25.79 13.89 -3.54
CA ARG A 108 -26.85 14.76 -3.04
C ARG A 108 -28.21 14.46 -3.64
N THR A 109 -29.26 14.47 -2.83
CA THR A 109 -30.63 14.54 -3.36
C THR A 109 -31.07 16.00 -3.48
N VAL A 110 -31.63 16.36 -4.63
CA VAL A 110 -32.09 17.73 -4.93
C VAL A 110 -33.48 17.67 -5.54
N GLY A 111 -34.50 18.06 -4.77
CA GLY A 111 -35.90 17.88 -5.17
C GLY A 111 -36.22 16.39 -5.38
N SER A 112 -36.64 16.02 -6.59
CA SER A 112 -36.91 14.63 -7.00
C SER A 112 -35.72 13.94 -7.67
N ASP A 113 -34.55 14.58 -7.73
CA ASP A 113 -33.39 14.09 -8.47
C ASP A 113 -32.24 13.69 -7.54
N LEU A 114 -31.38 12.78 -8.02
CA LEU A 114 -30.13 12.40 -7.38
C LEU A 114 -28.95 12.94 -8.19
N VAL A 115 -27.95 13.50 -7.51
CA VAL A 115 -26.70 13.94 -8.13
C VAL A 115 -25.54 13.11 -7.58
N LEU A 116 -24.81 12.44 -8.49
CA LEU A 116 -23.61 11.65 -8.20
C LEU A 116 -22.44 12.24 -9.01
N SER A 117 -21.72 13.16 -8.39
CA SER A 117 -20.69 13.96 -9.05
C SER A 117 -19.39 13.93 -8.24
N GLY A 118 -18.39 14.67 -8.70
CA GLY A 118 -17.11 14.79 -8.03
C GLY A 118 -16.10 15.51 -8.89
N GLY A 119 -14.89 15.64 -8.35
CA GLY A 119 -13.77 16.21 -9.07
C GLY A 119 -13.36 15.33 -10.25
N ARG A 120 -13.05 15.96 -11.40
CA ARG A 120 -12.64 15.22 -12.61
C ARG A 120 -11.19 14.72 -12.45
N PRO A 121 -10.87 13.51 -12.91
CA PRO A 121 -11.72 12.68 -13.76
C PRO A 121 -12.47 11.56 -13.02
N ARG A 122 -12.07 11.19 -11.79
CA ARG A 122 -12.50 9.93 -11.15
C ARG A 122 -13.55 10.09 -10.07
N GLY A 123 -13.72 11.29 -9.51
CA GLY A 123 -14.67 11.56 -8.43
C GLY A 123 -16.07 11.04 -8.74
N VAL A 124 -16.55 11.17 -9.98
CA VAL A 124 -17.84 10.61 -10.41
C VAL A 124 -17.93 9.09 -10.19
N LEU A 125 -16.92 8.32 -10.61
CA LEU A 125 -16.90 6.87 -10.49
C LEU A 125 -16.90 6.46 -9.01
N PHE A 126 -16.11 7.15 -8.18
CA PHE A 126 -16.05 6.88 -6.75
C PHE A 126 -17.29 7.35 -5.99
N SER A 127 -18.01 8.37 -6.48
CA SER A 127 -19.32 8.77 -5.94
C SER A 127 -20.35 7.66 -6.15
N ILE A 128 -20.35 7.01 -7.32
CA ILE A 128 -21.23 5.90 -7.65
C ILE A 128 -20.91 4.68 -6.81
N TYR A 129 -19.63 4.31 -6.71
CA TYR A 129 -19.25 3.19 -5.85
C TYR A 129 -19.59 3.45 -4.39
N THR A 130 -19.51 4.69 -3.92
CA THR A 130 -19.88 5.07 -2.55
C THR A 130 -21.38 5.03 -2.35
N PHE A 131 -22.17 5.51 -3.30
CA PHE A 131 -23.62 5.36 -3.28
C PHE A 131 -24.04 3.87 -3.26
N LEU A 132 -23.51 3.07 -4.19
CA LEU A 132 -23.81 1.64 -4.27
C LEU A 132 -23.42 0.89 -2.99
N GLN A 133 -22.25 1.20 -2.42
CA GLN A 133 -21.77 0.56 -1.21
C GLN A 133 -22.54 1.04 0.02
N ASP A 134 -22.49 2.32 0.32
CA ASP A 134 -22.87 2.83 1.64
C ASP A 134 -24.37 3.13 1.75
N VAL A 135 -25.04 3.37 0.63
CA VAL A 135 -26.49 3.62 0.59
C VAL A 135 -27.26 2.39 0.13
N VAL A 136 -26.85 1.76 -0.98
CA VAL A 136 -27.59 0.64 -1.55
C VAL A 136 -27.26 -0.69 -0.87
N GLY A 137 -26.01 -0.89 -0.42
CA GLY A 137 -25.58 -2.09 0.30
C GLY A 137 -24.75 -3.08 -0.53
N VAL A 138 -24.27 -2.69 -1.71
CA VAL A 138 -23.37 -3.53 -2.51
C VAL A 138 -22.03 -3.71 -1.78
N ARG A 139 -21.42 -4.90 -1.86
CA ARG A 139 -20.07 -5.14 -1.33
C ARG A 139 -19.26 -5.95 -2.31
N TRP A 140 -18.12 -5.42 -2.74
CA TRP A 140 -17.14 -6.15 -3.55
C TRP A 140 -16.04 -6.68 -2.64
N TRP A 141 -16.25 -7.86 -2.07
CA TRP A 141 -15.32 -8.44 -1.08
C TRP A 141 -14.00 -8.83 -1.75
N THR A 142 -14.09 -9.48 -2.91
CA THR A 142 -12.94 -9.95 -3.70
C THR A 142 -13.27 -9.85 -5.18
N SER A 143 -12.30 -10.16 -6.05
CA SER A 143 -12.51 -10.20 -7.51
C SER A 143 -13.63 -11.18 -7.93
N ASP A 144 -13.84 -12.22 -7.14
CA ASP A 144 -14.74 -13.35 -7.35
C ASP A 144 -15.91 -13.43 -6.35
N GLU A 145 -16.05 -12.49 -5.42
CA GLU A 145 -17.10 -12.48 -4.41
C GLU A 145 -17.69 -11.07 -4.27
N THR A 146 -18.96 -10.93 -4.64
CA THR A 146 -19.71 -9.68 -4.54
C THR A 146 -21.08 -9.95 -3.96
N HIS A 147 -21.46 -9.17 -2.95
CA HIS A 147 -22.82 -9.13 -2.45
C HIS A 147 -23.60 -8.03 -3.17
N ILE A 148 -24.72 -8.39 -3.78
CA ILE A 148 -25.68 -7.47 -4.38
C ILE A 148 -27.03 -7.69 -3.68
N PRO A 149 -27.61 -6.67 -3.04
CA PRO A 149 -28.91 -6.80 -2.40
C PRO A 149 -30.03 -6.86 -3.44
N ALA A 150 -31.06 -7.68 -3.21
CA ALA A 150 -32.28 -7.68 -4.01
C ALA A 150 -33.28 -6.66 -3.44
N LYS A 151 -33.50 -5.55 -4.15
CA LYS A 151 -34.38 -4.45 -3.74
C LYS A 151 -35.27 -4.04 -4.92
N PRO A 152 -36.44 -4.68 -5.13
CA PRO A 152 -37.34 -4.34 -6.25
C PRO A 152 -37.87 -2.90 -6.17
N SER A 153 -37.86 -2.29 -4.99
CA SER A 153 -38.05 -0.85 -4.82
C SER A 153 -36.77 -0.25 -4.22
N LEU A 154 -36.24 0.78 -4.88
CA LEU A 154 -34.99 1.43 -4.48
C LEU A 154 -35.25 2.92 -4.25
N VAL A 155 -35.04 3.35 -3.01
CA VAL A 155 -35.19 4.76 -2.60
C VAL A 155 -33.86 5.23 -2.04
N ALA A 156 -33.32 6.31 -2.60
CA ALA A 156 -32.22 7.03 -1.99
C ALA A 156 -32.78 7.87 -0.83
N PRO A 157 -32.23 7.78 0.39
CA PRO A 157 -32.63 8.66 1.48
C PRO A 157 -32.23 10.12 1.16
N PRO A 158 -32.65 11.10 1.99
CA PRO A 158 -32.06 12.43 1.95
C PRO A 158 -30.54 12.36 2.05
N LEU A 159 -29.82 12.86 1.03
CA LEU A 159 -28.36 12.80 0.97
C LEU A 159 -27.78 14.20 0.79
N ASN A 160 -26.71 14.49 1.52
CA ASN A 160 -25.84 15.66 1.33
C ASN A 160 -24.41 15.30 1.75
N VAL A 161 -23.71 14.54 0.90
CA VAL A 161 -22.36 14.06 1.15
C VAL A 161 -21.40 14.81 0.24
N ILE A 162 -20.38 15.42 0.84
CA ILE A 162 -19.19 15.91 0.16
C ILE A 162 -18.01 15.27 0.87
N TYR A 163 -17.14 14.59 0.12
CA TYR A 163 -16.02 13.87 0.70
C TYR A 163 -14.79 13.92 -0.21
N ARG A 164 -13.63 14.29 0.32
CA ARG A 164 -12.33 14.19 -0.35
C ARG A 164 -11.47 13.18 0.41
N PRO A 165 -11.02 12.08 -0.23
CA PRO A 165 -10.12 11.14 0.44
C PRO A 165 -8.79 11.84 0.79
N PRO A 166 -8.15 11.48 1.91
CA PRO A 166 -6.91 12.14 2.33
C PRO A 166 -5.70 11.79 1.46
N PHE A 167 -5.78 10.68 0.71
CA PHE A 167 -4.73 10.22 -0.19
C PHE A 167 -5.18 10.36 -1.64
N ASP A 168 -4.47 11.15 -2.45
CA ASP A 168 -4.69 11.29 -3.89
C ASP A 168 -4.22 10.04 -4.65
N LEU A 169 -3.17 9.36 -4.18
CA LEU A 169 -2.69 8.07 -4.71
C LEU A 169 -2.94 6.94 -3.70
N ARG A 170 -3.58 5.86 -4.14
CA ARG A 170 -3.90 4.67 -3.33
C ARG A 170 -3.58 3.43 -4.15
N LYS A 171 -2.41 2.86 -3.91
CA LYS A 171 -1.94 1.62 -4.53
C LYS A 171 -1.65 0.60 -3.46
N PHE A 172 -2.23 -0.58 -3.59
CA PHE A 172 -1.80 -1.77 -2.87
C PHE A 172 -1.38 -2.82 -3.90
N ILE A 173 -0.10 -3.18 -3.89
CA ILE A 173 0.48 -4.22 -4.75
C ILE A 173 0.27 -5.58 -4.09
N THR A 174 -0.78 -6.29 -4.48
CA THR A 174 -1.05 -7.66 -3.99
C THR A 174 -2.05 -8.39 -4.88
N GLY A 175 -1.85 -9.68 -5.09
CA GLY A 175 -2.80 -10.59 -5.75
C GLY A 175 -3.64 -9.97 -6.87
N ASP A 176 -4.96 -10.10 -6.74
CA ASP A 176 -5.92 -9.63 -7.75
C ASP A 176 -6.03 -8.11 -7.83
N LEU A 177 -5.45 -7.37 -6.87
CA LEU A 177 -5.37 -5.91 -6.98
C LEU A 177 -4.38 -5.46 -8.06
N ASN A 178 -3.45 -6.33 -8.49
CA ASN A 178 -2.51 -6.06 -9.58
C ASN A 178 -3.06 -6.41 -10.97
N ALA A 179 -4.22 -7.08 -11.05
CA ALA A 179 -4.80 -7.48 -12.30
C ALA A 179 -5.53 -6.32 -12.97
N GLU A 180 -5.49 -6.26 -14.31
CA GLU A 180 -6.34 -5.38 -15.11
C GLU A 180 -7.80 -5.88 -15.02
N SER A 181 -8.51 -5.42 -14.00
CA SER A 181 -9.92 -5.77 -13.76
C SER A 181 -10.69 -4.59 -13.16
N PRO A 182 -12.04 -4.63 -13.14
CA PRO A 182 -12.84 -3.60 -12.46
C PRO A 182 -12.71 -3.61 -10.92
N HIS A 183 -12.21 -4.69 -10.33
CA HIS A 183 -12.23 -4.88 -8.88
C HIS A 183 -11.41 -3.84 -8.08
N PRO A 184 -10.16 -3.49 -8.44
CA PRO A 184 -9.42 -2.41 -7.79
C PRO A 184 -10.17 -1.08 -7.77
N LEU A 185 -10.77 -0.67 -8.90
CA LEU A 185 -11.52 0.59 -9.00
C LEU A 185 -12.75 0.59 -8.09
N ARG A 186 -13.46 -0.53 -7.99
CA ARG A 186 -14.60 -0.70 -7.06
C ARG A 186 -14.19 -0.56 -5.60
N LEU A 187 -12.93 -0.84 -5.27
CA LEU A 187 -12.33 -0.58 -3.94
C LEU A 187 -11.66 0.80 -3.82
N ARG A 188 -11.83 1.69 -4.81
CA ARG A 188 -11.22 3.03 -4.89
C ARG A 188 -9.69 3.00 -4.89
N HIS A 189 -9.10 1.88 -5.26
CA HIS A 189 -7.68 1.78 -5.59
C HIS A 189 -7.49 2.38 -6.98
N ASN A 190 -6.60 3.37 -7.07
CA ASN A 190 -6.42 4.19 -8.28
C ASN A 190 -4.98 4.13 -8.81
N GLY A 191 -4.09 3.37 -8.17
CA GLY A 191 -2.68 3.32 -8.52
C GLY A 191 -2.40 2.90 -9.97
N HIS A 192 -3.22 2.00 -10.52
CA HIS A 192 -3.11 1.58 -11.93
C HIS A 192 -3.53 2.66 -12.92
N VAL A 193 -4.50 3.51 -12.53
CA VAL A 193 -4.99 4.60 -13.39
C VAL A 193 -3.91 5.64 -13.63
N TYR A 194 -3.11 5.92 -12.60
CA TYR A 194 -2.04 6.91 -12.70
C TYR A 194 -0.88 6.45 -13.59
N LYS A 195 -0.71 5.14 -13.80
CA LYS A 195 0.44 4.56 -14.53
C LYS A 195 1.80 5.07 -14.02
N ILE A 196 1.85 5.51 -12.76
CA ILE A 196 3.09 5.91 -12.09
C ILE A 196 3.80 4.62 -11.69
N ASP A 197 5.06 4.50 -12.13
CA ASP A 197 5.97 3.55 -11.51
C ASP A 197 6.31 4.08 -10.13
N VAL A 198 5.83 3.39 -9.10
CA VAL A 198 5.92 3.76 -7.69
C VAL A 198 6.95 2.91 -6.95
N GLY A 199 7.62 1.98 -7.66
CA GLY A 199 8.47 0.96 -7.07
C GLY A 199 9.91 0.99 -7.56
N ASP A 200 10.37 2.08 -8.19
CA ASP A 200 11.58 2.05 -9.00
C ASP A 200 12.80 2.71 -8.36
N HIS A 201 13.95 2.05 -8.54
CA HIS A 201 15.28 2.52 -8.19
C HIS A 201 15.97 3.02 -9.46
N THR A 202 16.10 4.34 -9.61
CA THR A 202 16.25 4.98 -10.93
C THR A 202 17.63 5.56 -11.21
N ILE A 203 18.44 5.84 -10.20
CA ILE A 203 19.70 6.57 -10.37
C ILE A 203 20.65 5.94 -11.40
N LEU A 204 20.82 4.62 -11.39
CA LEU A 204 21.68 3.93 -12.37
C LEU A 204 21.01 3.74 -13.74
N LYS A 205 19.70 4.01 -13.86
CA LYS A 205 19.02 4.11 -15.17
C LYS A 205 19.17 5.52 -15.76
N LEU A 206 19.24 6.53 -14.90
CA LEU A 206 19.50 7.93 -15.27
C LEU A 206 20.99 8.19 -15.50
N LEU A 207 21.88 7.40 -14.88
CA LEU A 207 23.33 7.48 -15.03
C LEU A 207 23.95 6.08 -15.30
N PRO A 208 23.69 5.46 -16.47
CA PRO A 208 24.10 4.09 -16.74
C PRO A 208 25.62 3.89 -16.66
N PRO A 209 26.14 3.00 -15.79
CA PRO A 209 27.58 2.76 -15.69
C PRO A 209 28.24 2.33 -17.01
N LYS A 210 27.53 1.58 -17.83
CA LYS A 210 28.00 1.13 -19.14
C LYS A 210 28.30 2.30 -20.10
N GLU A 211 27.69 3.47 -19.87
CA GLU A 211 27.81 4.66 -20.74
C GLU A 211 28.84 5.66 -20.20
N HIS A 212 29.02 5.75 -18.87
CA HIS A 212 29.81 6.84 -18.29
C HIS A 212 30.95 6.39 -17.37
N PHE A 213 30.95 5.17 -16.82
CA PHE A 213 31.86 4.81 -15.71
C PHE A 213 33.35 4.79 -16.09
N LEU A 214 33.68 4.42 -17.33
CA LEU A 214 35.08 4.34 -17.77
C LEU A 214 35.70 5.73 -17.96
N GLU A 215 34.93 6.69 -18.46
CA GLU A 215 35.38 8.06 -18.73
C GLU A 215 35.24 8.95 -17.49
N HIS A 216 34.23 8.68 -16.67
CA HIS A 216 33.85 9.48 -15.51
C HIS A 216 33.62 8.62 -14.26
N PRO A 217 34.63 7.88 -13.77
CA PRO A 217 34.49 7.07 -12.56
C PRO A 217 34.21 7.93 -11.32
N ASP A 218 34.60 9.20 -11.32
CA ASP A 218 34.33 10.17 -10.25
C ASP A 218 32.84 10.53 -10.10
N TRP A 219 32.01 10.22 -11.09
CA TRP A 219 30.55 10.40 -11.02
C TRP A 219 29.86 9.33 -10.15
N TYR A 220 30.58 8.28 -9.77
CA TYR A 220 30.05 7.12 -9.06
C TYR A 220 30.60 7.03 -7.64
N MET A 221 29.98 6.21 -6.79
CA MET A 221 30.30 6.12 -5.37
C MET A 221 31.78 5.79 -5.15
N TYR A 222 32.42 6.54 -4.25
CA TYR A 222 33.74 6.21 -3.72
C TYR A 222 33.61 5.33 -2.49
N ALA A 223 34.43 4.29 -2.38
CA ALA A 223 34.57 3.51 -1.16
C ALA A 223 36.03 3.52 -0.67
N PRO A 224 36.32 4.10 0.51
CA PRO A 224 37.67 4.22 1.04
C PRO A 224 38.29 2.85 1.35
N PRO A 225 39.63 2.76 1.51
CA PRO A 225 40.32 1.53 1.93
C PRO A 225 39.85 0.99 3.27
N VAL A 226 39.54 1.88 4.21
CA VAL A 226 39.00 1.55 5.53
C VAL A 226 37.60 2.14 5.59
N ASP A 227 36.61 1.29 5.86
CA ASP A 227 35.23 1.75 5.98
C ASP A 227 35.08 2.62 7.23
N PRO A 228 34.58 3.86 7.10
CA PRO A 228 34.33 4.72 8.25
C PRO A 228 33.18 4.20 9.13
N ASP A 229 32.32 3.29 8.63
CA ASP A 229 31.19 2.75 9.37
C ASP A 229 31.29 1.22 9.55
N PRO A 230 31.70 0.74 10.75
CA PRO A 230 31.81 -0.68 10.99
C PRO A 230 30.45 -1.38 11.14
N SER A 231 29.34 -0.65 11.25
CA SER A 231 27.98 -1.21 11.37
C SER A 231 27.35 -1.55 10.02
N GLU A 232 27.89 -1.02 8.92
CA GLU A 232 27.42 -1.31 7.57
C GLU A 232 27.62 -2.79 7.22
N TYR A 233 26.62 -3.42 6.59
CA TYR A 233 26.72 -4.82 6.20
C TYR A 233 27.88 -5.05 5.20
N PRO A 234 28.66 -6.15 5.34
CA PRO A 234 29.85 -6.38 4.53
C PRO A 234 29.65 -6.31 3.01
N GLU A 235 28.46 -6.66 2.52
CA GLU A 235 28.12 -6.61 1.09
C GLU A 235 28.08 -5.19 0.50
N TYR A 236 27.85 -4.15 1.32
CA TYR A 236 27.80 -2.75 0.86
C TYR A 236 29.16 -2.04 0.97
N ARG A 237 30.17 -2.72 1.55
CA ARG A 237 31.55 -2.24 1.62
C ARG A 237 32.27 -2.46 0.28
N TYR A 238 33.48 -1.93 0.17
CA TYR A 238 34.28 -2.03 -1.07
C TYR A 238 34.44 -3.47 -1.56
N ASP A 239 34.90 -4.39 -0.71
CA ASP A 239 35.18 -5.77 -1.12
C ASP A 239 33.90 -6.51 -1.54
N GLY A 240 32.84 -6.41 -0.73
CA GLY A 240 31.55 -7.00 -1.03
C GLY A 240 30.94 -6.48 -2.33
N THR A 241 31.00 -5.17 -2.54
CA THR A 241 30.50 -4.54 -3.76
C THR A 241 31.38 -4.88 -4.96
N LEU A 242 32.72 -4.95 -4.80
CA LEU A 242 33.63 -5.32 -5.87
C LEU A 242 33.38 -6.75 -6.38
N GLU A 243 32.99 -7.69 -5.51
CA GLU A 243 32.56 -9.03 -5.94
C GLU A 243 31.30 -8.98 -6.83
N LEU A 244 30.35 -8.10 -6.50
CA LEU A 244 29.18 -7.88 -7.36
C LEU A 244 29.59 -7.22 -8.69
N VAL A 245 30.54 -6.29 -8.67
CA VAL A 245 31.08 -5.67 -9.90
C VAL A 245 31.74 -6.72 -10.80
N LYS A 246 32.62 -7.57 -10.24
CA LYS A 246 33.27 -8.68 -10.97
C LYS A 246 32.25 -9.64 -11.60
N LYS A 247 31.13 -9.87 -10.92
CA LYS A 247 30.08 -10.79 -11.38
C LYS A 247 29.24 -10.19 -12.51
N ASN A 248 28.97 -8.89 -12.48
CA ASN A 248 27.91 -8.27 -13.29
C ASN A 248 28.43 -7.27 -14.35
N HIS A 249 29.73 -6.94 -14.36
CA HIS A 249 30.31 -5.95 -15.27
C HIS A 249 31.54 -6.49 -16.02
N PRO A 250 31.86 -5.95 -17.21
CA PRO A 250 32.99 -6.40 -18.00
C PRO A 250 34.35 -6.04 -17.34
N PRO A 251 35.44 -6.73 -17.74
CA PRO A 251 36.75 -6.59 -17.11
C PRO A 251 37.27 -5.15 -17.01
N GLU A 252 37.05 -4.31 -18.01
CA GLU A 252 37.48 -2.92 -18.03
C GLU A 252 36.83 -2.08 -16.91
N ILE A 253 35.56 -2.33 -16.57
CA ILE A 253 34.89 -1.68 -15.43
C ILE A 253 35.48 -2.18 -14.11
N VAL A 254 35.78 -3.48 -14.02
CA VAL A 254 36.42 -4.07 -12.83
C VAL A 254 37.79 -3.44 -12.58
N GLU A 255 38.61 -3.31 -13.62
CA GLU A 255 39.95 -2.71 -13.52
C GLU A 255 39.88 -1.21 -13.18
N MET A 256 38.92 -0.47 -13.77
CA MET A 256 38.68 0.92 -13.41
C MET A 256 38.25 1.06 -11.94
N ALA A 257 37.37 0.19 -11.46
CA ALA A 257 36.91 0.19 -10.07
C ALA A 257 38.03 -0.13 -9.08
N LYS A 258 38.95 -1.04 -9.43
CA LYS A 258 40.18 -1.30 -8.65
C LYS A 258 41.10 -0.09 -8.61
N LYS A 259 41.36 0.52 -9.77
CA LYS A 259 42.28 1.65 -9.91
C LYS A 259 41.81 2.89 -9.15
N THR A 260 40.51 3.18 -9.18
CA THR A 260 39.96 4.44 -8.65
C THR A 260 39.29 4.30 -7.29
N ARG A 261 39.01 3.06 -6.86
CA ARG A 261 38.11 2.74 -5.74
C ARG A 261 36.71 3.36 -5.87
N ARG A 262 36.30 3.66 -7.10
CA ARG A 262 34.93 4.04 -7.44
C ARG A 262 34.18 2.79 -7.86
N LEU A 263 32.90 2.68 -7.53
CA LEU A 263 32.09 1.49 -7.81
C LEU A 263 30.81 1.90 -8.55
N PRO A 264 30.40 1.19 -9.62
CA PRO A 264 29.26 1.55 -10.46
C PRO A 264 27.88 1.20 -9.85
N TYR A 265 27.76 1.18 -8.52
CA TYR A 265 26.56 0.70 -7.81
C TYR A 265 25.70 1.80 -7.19
N GLU A 266 26.22 3.03 -7.13
CA GLU A 266 25.48 4.23 -6.73
C GLU A 266 26.19 5.46 -7.31
N ALA A 267 25.47 6.57 -7.49
CA ALA A 267 26.04 7.84 -7.94
C ALA A 267 26.77 8.58 -6.81
N CYS A 268 27.77 9.38 -7.17
CA CYS A 268 28.37 10.38 -6.28
C CYS A 268 27.54 11.66 -6.33
N LEU A 269 26.63 11.83 -5.37
CA LEU A 269 25.70 12.96 -5.34
C LEU A 269 26.35 14.33 -5.09
N SER A 270 27.64 14.37 -4.74
CA SER A 270 28.42 15.61 -4.66
C SER A 270 29.25 15.87 -5.93
N SER A 271 29.16 15.02 -6.97
CA SER A 271 29.89 15.22 -8.22
C SER A 271 29.11 16.17 -9.13
N PRO A 272 29.68 17.32 -9.53
CA PRO A 272 29.02 18.24 -10.47
C PRO A 272 28.71 17.59 -11.82
N GLY A 273 29.59 16.72 -12.31
CA GLY A 273 29.38 16.01 -13.57
C GLY A 273 28.26 14.98 -13.49
N ALA A 274 28.15 14.25 -12.36
CA ALA A 274 27.01 13.36 -12.13
C ALA A 274 25.68 14.14 -12.06
N LEU A 275 25.67 15.29 -11.38
CA LEU A 275 24.50 16.16 -11.30
C LEU A 275 24.05 16.63 -12.67
N GLU A 276 24.98 17.13 -13.49
CA GLU A 276 24.65 17.58 -14.85
C GLU A 276 24.13 16.42 -15.71
N ALA A 277 24.82 15.28 -15.73
CA ALA A 277 24.44 14.12 -16.53
C ALA A 277 23.04 13.59 -16.14
N VAL A 278 22.76 13.47 -14.84
CA VAL A 278 21.43 13.05 -14.36
C VAL A 278 20.37 14.10 -14.67
N THR A 279 20.66 15.39 -14.50
CA THR A 279 19.72 16.47 -14.85
C THR A 279 19.32 16.41 -16.32
N GLN A 280 20.29 16.20 -17.21
CA GLN A 280 20.02 16.04 -18.64
C GLN A 280 19.21 14.78 -18.95
N ALA A 281 19.48 13.65 -18.26
CA ALA A 281 18.68 12.44 -18.41
C ALA A 281 17.23 12.64 -17.93
N VAL A 282 17.03 13.36 -16.82
CA VAL A 282 15.71 13.73 -16.30
C VAL A 282 14.97 14.59 -17.31
N LEU A 283 15.59 15.64 -17.86
CA LEU A 283 14.96 16.51 -18.87
C LEU A 283 14.54 15.73 -20.12
N ARG A 284 15.41 14.86 -20.67
CA ARG A 284 15.06 13.98 -21.81
C ARG A 284 13.88 13.06 -21.50
N LYS A 285 13.82 12.52 -20.28
CA LYS A 285 12.70 11.68 -19.84
C LYS A 285 11.41 12.49 -19.77
N ILE A 286 11.45 13.70 -19.20
CA ILE A 286 10.29 14.60 -19.12
C ILE A 286 9.81 14.95 -20.53
N GLU A 287 10.70 15.36 -21.44
CA GLU A 287 10.34 15.67 -22.83
C GLU A 287 9.57 14.52 -23.50
N THR A 288 9.98 13.27 -23.23
CA THR A 288 9.37 12.07 -23.80
C THR A 288 8.03 11.68 -23.14
N ASP A 289 7.89 11.88 -21.83
CA ASP A 289 6.78 11.35 -21.05
C ASP A 289 5.70 12.39 -20.72
N TYR A 290 6.06 13.66 -20.60
CA TYR A 290 5.17 14.75 -20.23
C TYR A 290 3.91 14.85 -21.11
N PRO A 291 3.98 14.70 -22.45
CA PRO A 291 2.78 14.70 -23.30
C PRO A 291 1.85 13.51 -23.06
N LYS A 292 2.34 12.43 -22.42
CA LYS A 292 1.58 11.20 -22.13
C LYS A 292 0.96 11.21 -20.73
N TRP A 293 1.42 12.10 -19.84
CA TRP A 293 0.90 12.20 -18.49
C TRP A 293 -0.49 12.82 -18.48
N GLN A 294 -1.48 12.02 -18.12
CA GLN A 294 -2.89 12.41 -18.14
C GLN A 294 -3.35 13.03 -16.82
N TYR A 295 -2.73 12.66 -15.69
CA TYR A 295 -3.21 13.00 -14.35
C TYR A 295 -2.05 13.43 -13.44
N PRO A 296 -2.26 14.42 -12.54
CA PRO A 296 -1.28 14.76 -11.51
C PRO A 296 -1.20 13.67 -10.42
N PRO A 297 -0.09 13.58 -9.66
CA PRO A 297 1.14 14.35 -9.84
C PRO A 297 1.96 13.86 -11.05
N LYS A 298 2.55 14.80 -11.77
CA LYS A 298 3.58 14.53 -12.78
C LYS A 298 4.91 14.45 -12.08
N LEU A 299 5.56 13.29 -12.08
CA LEU A 299 6.79 13.11 -11.32
C LEU A 299 7.84 12.29 -12.07
N VAL A 300 9.09 12.59 -11.78
CA VAL A 300 10.25 11.77 -12.14
C VAL A 300 10.90 11.29 -10.86
N LEU A 301 11.03 9.98 -10.72
CA LEU A 301 11.82 9.37 -9.66
C LEU A 301 13.31 9.60 -9.94
N VAL A 302 14.00 10.20 -8.97
CA VAL A 302 15.47 10.31 -8.89
C VAL A 302 15.86 9.69 -7.56
N THR A 303 15.99 8.37 -7.57
CA THR A 303 15.98 7.54 -6.36
C THR A 303 17.22 6.66 -6.30
N GLN A 304 17.69 6.42 -5.09
CA GLN A 304 18.83 5.54 -4.82
C GLN A 304 18.68 4.16 -5.44
N ASN A 305 19.78 3.46 -5.64
CA ASN A 305 19.77 2.05 -6.01
C ASN A 305 19.21 1.18 -4.87
N ASN A 306 18.75 -0.04 -5.17
CA ASN A 306 18.12 -0.90 -4.16
C ASN A 306 19.15 -1.50 -3.18
N GLY A 307 19.42 -0.80 -2.09
CA GLY A 307 20.32 -1.23 -1.04
C GLY A 307 20.84 -0.06 -0.22
N SER A 308 21.95 -0.29 0.48
CA SER A 308 22.59 0.66 1.38
C SER A 308 23.85 1.31 0.81
N TRP A 309 24.11 1.16 -0.50
CA TRP A 309 25.27 1.76 -1.14
C TRP A 309 25.25 3.28 -1.04
N THR A 310 26.38 3.87 -0.65
CA THR A 310 26.52 5.32 -0.55
C THR A 310 27.95 5.78 -0.85
N CYS A 311 28.10 6.96 -1.46
CA CYS A 311 29.41 7.54 -1.72
C CYS A 311 30.06 8.05 -0.43
N LYS A 312 31.32 7.67 -0.22
CA LYS A 312 32.11 8.01 0.98
C LYS A 312 33.29 8.93 0.66
N CYS A 313 33.17 9.77 -0.38
CA CYS A 313 34.16 10.81 -0.64
C CYS A 313 34.05 11.97 0.38
N ASP A 314 35.11 12.78 0.52
CA ASP A 314 35.19 13.83 1.53
C ASP A 314 34.01 14.81 1.50
N ALA A 315 33.56 15.19 0.29
CA ALA A 315 32.41 16.07 0.12
C ALA A 315 31.12 15.42 0.65
N CYS A 316 30.85 14.16 0.28
CA CYS A 316 29.68 13.43 0.76
C CYS A 316 29.70 13.25 2.28
N LEU A 317 30.85 12.88 2.85
CA LEU A 317 31.01 12.70 4.29
C LEU A 317 30.85 14.02 5.06
N THR A 318 31.31 15.13 4.48
CA THR A 318 31.15 16.47 5.05
C THR A 318 29.67 16.85 5.16
N THR A 319 28.90 16.67 4.08
CA THR A 319 27.44 16.92 4.10
C THR A 319 26.74 16.01 5.11
N LYS A 320 27.04 14.70 5.10
CA LYS A 320 26.47 13.73 6.07
C LYS A 320 26.74 14.16 7.52
N LYS A 321 27.97 14.56 7.83
CA LYS A 321 28.36 15.00 9.18
C LYS A 321 27.64 16.28 9.58
N ARG A 322 27.51 17.24 8.65
CA ARG A 322 26.82 18.52 8.89
C ARG A 322 25.33 18.33 9.19
N GLU A 323 24.66 17.45 8.46
CA GLU A 323 23.21 17.25 8.58
C GLU A 323 22.80 16.10 9.49
N GLY A 324 23.73 15.21 9.84
CA GLY A 324 23.47 14.03 10.69
C GLY A 324 22.63 12.94 10.01
N SER A 325 22.54 12.93 8.67
CA SER A 325 21.82 11.94 7.87
C SER A 325 22.44 11.74 6.47
N ASN A 326 22.27 10.55 5.89
CA ASN A 326 22.67 10.29 4.48
C ASN A 326 21.71 10.95 3.48
N SER A 327 20.43 11.08 3.85
CA SER A 327 19.39 11.68 3.02
C SER A 327 19.69 13.12 2.60
N ALA A 328 20.54 13.83 3.36
CA ALA A 328 21.00 15.17 3.02
C ALA A 328 21.58 15.27 1.60
N LEU A 329 22.33 14.25 1.17
CA LEU A 329 22.92 14.19 -0.17
C LEU A 329 21.85 14.15 -1.25
N TRP A 330 20.80 13.36 -1.04
CA TRP A 330 19.66 13.26 -1.96
C TRP A 330 18.85 14.55 -2.01
N VAL A 331 18.70 15.24 -0.88
CA VAL A 331 18.01 16.53 -0.84
C VAL A 331 18.77 17.60 -1.63
N GLU A 332 20.08 17.76 -1.41
CA GLU A 332 20.88 18.74 -2.17
C GLU A 332 20.86 18.44 -3.67
N PHE A 333 21.02 17.17 -4.03
CA PHE A 333 21.02 16.73 -5.42
C PHE A 333 19.67 16.98 -6.12
N ALA A 334 18.56 16.59 -5.48
CA ALA A 334 17.23 16.77 -6.04
C ALA A 334 16.78 18.23 -6.08
N ASN A 335 17.17 19.05 -5.10
CA ASN A 335 16.90 20.48 -5.15
C ASN A 335 17.55 21.12 -6.38
N ALA A 336 18.81 20.80 -6.67
CA ALA A 336 19.51 21.33 -7.84
C ALA A 336 18.87 20.88 -9.16
N ILE A 337 18.44 19.61 -9.25
CA ILE A 337 17.69 19.12 -10.43
C ILE A 337 16.35 19.86 -10.56
N ALA A 338 15.62 20.02 -9.45
CA ALA A 338 14.32 20.68 -9.44
C ALA A 338 14.43 22.15 -9.88
N GLU A 339 15.44 22.89 -9.40
CA GLU A 339 15.72 24.27 -9.82
C GLU A 339 15.87 24.42 -11.34
N ARG A 340 16.47 23.42 -12.01
CA ARG A 340 16.56 23.41 -13.47
C ARG A 340 15.24 23.02 -14.12
N VAL A 341 14.59 21.96 -13.63
CA VAL A 341 13.36 21.41 -14.25
C VAL A 341 12.21 22.40 -14.21
N VAL A 342 12.04 23.16 -13.12
CA VAL A 342 10.89 24.10 -12.98
C VAL A 342 10.93 25.28 -13.95
N GLN A 343 12.06 25.54 -14.60
CA GLN A 343 12.16 26.58 -15.63
C GLN A 343 11.32 26.26 -16.86
N ASP A 344 11.28 24.97 -17.24
CA ASP A 344 10.60 24.47 -18.44
C ASP A 344 9.31 23.69 -18.08
N TYR A 345 9.26 23.09 -16.88
CA TYR A 345 8.18 22.22 -16.41
C TYR A 345 7.78 22.50 -14.95
N PRO A 346 7.07 23.61 -14.66
CA PRO A 346 6.81 24.08 -13.29
C PRO A 346 5.87 23.17 -12.48
N ASP A 347 5.14 22.26 -13.12
CA ASP A 347 4.22 21.31 -12.48
C ASP A 347 4.80 19.89 -12.31
N VAL A 348 6.08 19.70 -12.65
CA VAL A 348 6.77 18.41 -12.50
C VAL A 348 7.50 18.35 -11.15
N LEU A 349 7.34 17.21 -10.47
CA LEU A 349 8.00 16.91 -9.20
C LEU A 349 9.21 15.99 -9.39
N ILE A 350 10.29 16.27 -8.69
CA ILE A 350 11.44 15.37 -8.54
C ILE A 350 11.26 14.57 -7.25
N ALA A 351 11.05 13.26 -7.38
CA ALA A 351 10.77 12.40 -6.25
C ALA A 351 12.04 11.67 -5.78
N ILE A 352 12.39 11.85 -4.52
CA ILE A 352 13.49 11.15 -3.84
C ILE A 352 12.95 10.14 -2.83
N MET A 353 13.72 9.10 -2.53
CA MET A 353 13.34 8.07 -1.53
C MET A 353 14.07 8.27 -0.20
N ALA A 354 13.30 8.30 0.88
CA ALA A 354 13.80 8.10 2.23
C ALA A 354 13.67 6.60 2.57
N PHE A 355 14.65 5.81 2.12
CA PHE A 355 14.67 4.35 2.18
C PHE A 355 15.98 3.86 2.80
N LEU A 356 15.89 2.83 3.66
CA LEU A 356 17.03 2.29 4.43
C LEU A 356 17.81 3.40 5.14
N ASP A 357 19.10 3.57 4.81
CA ASP A 357 19.98 4.52 5.48
C ASP A 357 19.64 6.00 5.21
N ASN A 358 18.66 6.27 4.34
CA ASN A 358 18.12 7.60 4.08
C ASN A 358 16.78 7.87 4.77
N GLU A 359 16.23 6.94 5.54
CA GLU A 359 14.96 7.18 6.24
C GLU A 359 15.04 8.37 7.21
N LYS A 360 16.18 8.54 7.89
CA LYS A 360 16.42 9.67 8.77
C LYS A 360 16.51 10.97 7.97
N PRO A 361 15.67 12.00 8.23
CA PRO A 361 15.71 13.27 7.51
C PRO A 361 16.92 14.14 7.90
N PRO A 362 17.38 15.07 7.03
CA PRO A 362 18.45 16.01 7.35
C PRO A 362 18.06 16.94 8.48
N ALA A 363 19.04 17.44 9.23
CA ALA A 363 18.79 18.31 10.37
C ALA A 363 18.24 19.68 9.96
N HIS A 364 18.85 20.34 8.96
CA HIS A 364 18.62 21.77 8.69
C HIS A 364 18.26 22.09 7.23
N LEU A 365 18.45 21.17 6.28
CA LEU A 365 18.14 21.41 4.87
C LEU A 365 16.65 21.67 4.62
N LYS A 366 16.37 22.55 3.66
CA LYS A 366 15.02 22.79 3.12
C LYS A 366 14.85 22.03 1.81
N LEU A 367 13.69 21.42 1.61
CA LEU A 367 13.32 20.87 0.30
C LEU A 367 12.84 21.98 -0.63
N HIS A 368 13.23 21.90 -1.90
CA HIS A 368 12.64 22.70 -2.95
C HIS A 368 11.13 22.35 -3.10
N PRO A 369 10.23 23.30 -3.38
CA PRO A 369 8.78 23.05 -3.49
C PRO A 369 8.38 21.95 -4.48
N ASN A 370 9.15 21.80 -5.57
CA ASN A 370 8.98 20.74 -6.57
C ASN A 370 9.77 19.45 -6.25
N VAL A 371 10.25 19.26 -5.03
CA VAL A 371 10.82 17.97 -4.58
C VAL A 371 9.79 17.24 -3.73
N LEU A 372 9.49 16.01 -4.13
CA LEU A 372 8.60 15.10 -3.43
C LEU A 372 9.42 14.14 -2.56
N ALA A 373 9.07 14.03 -1.28
CA ALA A 373 9.65 13.02 -0.40
C ALA A 373 8.84 11.72 -0.47
N TYR A 374 9.48 10.63 -0.89
CA TYR A 374 8.88 9.30 -0.88
C TYR A 374 9.42 8.49 0.30
N SER A 375 8.67 8.45 1.40
CA SER A 375 9.13 7.78 2.62
C SER A 375 8.86 6.28 2.59
N CYS A 376 9.88 5.50 2.93
CA CYS A 376 9.82 4.05 2.92
C CYS A 376 10.25 3.54 4.31
N PRO A 377 9.36 3.52 5.33
CA PRO A 377 9.73 3.17 6.70
C PRO A 377 10.01 1.66 6.85
N VAL A 378 11.00 1.13 6.12
CA VAL A 378 11.28 -0.31 5.97
C VAL A 378 11.98 -0.88 7.20
N VAL A 379 12.78 -0.08 7.91
CA VAL A 379 13.47 -0.52 9.14
C VAL A 379 12.57 -0.48 10.38
N SER A 380 11.34 0.04 10.26
CA SER A 380 10.40 0.11 11.38
C SER A 380 9.91 -1.27 11.85
N ASN A 381 9.63 -1.39 13.15
CA ASN A 381 9.03 -2.58 13.73
C ASN A 381 7.55 -2.70 13.33
N ARG A 382 7.19 -3.67 12.50
CA ARG A 382 5.82 -3.91 12.00
C ARG A 382 4.85 -4.42 13.06
N LYS A 383 5.33 -4.77 14.26
CA LYS A 383 4.49 -5.09 15.43
C LYS A 383 3.90 -3.84 16.08
N LEU A 384 4.55 -2.68 15.91
CA LEU A 384 4.17 -1.43 16.57
C LEU A 384 3.73 -0.40 15.52
N PRO A 385 2.74 0.45 15.82
CA PRO A 385 2.40 1.56 14.96
C PRO A 385 3.53 2.61 14.92
N LEU A 386 3.57 3.39 13.85
CA LEU A 386 4.58 4.46 13.69
C LEU A 386 4.55 5.48 14.83
N THR A 387 3.42 5.67 15.50
CA THR A 387 3.31 6.53 16.68
C THR A 387 4.14 6.07 17.88
N GLU A 388 4.64 4.83 17.87
CA GLU A 388 5.36 4.20 18.98
C GLU A 388 6.82 3.88 18.65
N VAL A 389 7.31 4.23 17.45
CA VAL A 389 8.68 3.95 17.01
C VAL A 389 9.37 5.19 16.45
N GLU A 390 10.70 5.23 16.50
CA GLU A 390 11.49 6.39 16.08
C GLU A 390 11.23 6.78 14.62
N GLN A 391 11.00 5.80 13.74
CA GLN A 391 10.72 6.01 12.32
C GLN A 391 9.45 6.85 12.11
N GLY A 392 8.49 6.83 13.04
CA GLY A 392 7.33 7.74 12.97
C GLY A 392 7.73 9.21 13.08
N ASN A 393 8.71 9.55 13.92
CA ASN A 393 9.24 10.92 14.01
C ASN A 393 9.93 11.33 12.71
N TRP A 394 10.59 10.39 12.03
CA TRP A 394 11.23 10.62 10.73
C TRP A 394 10.19 10.87 9.63
N VAL A 395 9.15 10.04 9.55
CA VAL A 395 8.03 10.24 8.61
C VAL A 395 7.35 11.60 8.85
N ALA A 396 7.05 11.93 10.11
CA ALA A 396 6.44 13.22 10.46
C ALA A 396 7.34 14.40 10.07
N LYS A 397 8.65 14.29 10.27
CA LYS A 397 9.60 15.33 9.86
C LYS A 397 9.70 15.47 8.35
N TRP A 398 9.72 14.38 7.58
CA TRP A 398 9.66 14.45 6.12
C TRP A 398 8.39 15.14 5.62
N SER A 399 7.25 14.83 6.23
CA SER A 399 5.96 15.48 5.94
C SER A 399 6.00 17.00 6.17
N ASN A 400 6.71 17.46 7.20
CA ASN A 400 6.89 18.89 7.46
C ASN A 400 7.92 19.57 6.52
N LEU A 401 8.86 18.81 5.97
CA LEU A 401 9.90 19.32 5.08
C LEU A 401 9.43 19.43 3.62
N ALA A 402 8.62 18.47 3.16
CA ALA A 402 8.18 18.38 1.78
C ALA A 402 6.78 18.95 1.59
N GLN A 403 6.57 19.70 0.51
CA GLN A 403 5.21 20.12 0.11
C GLN A 403 4.37 18.93 -0.37
N TYR A 404 5.03 17.93 -0.95
CA TYR A 404 4.41 16.69 -1.40
C TYR A 404 5.13 15.49 -0.81
N MET A 405 4.35 14.57 -0.24
CA MET A 405 4.87 13.36 0.37
C MET A 405 4.08 12.13 -0.07
N LEU A 406 4.79 11.10 -0.50
CA LEU A 406 4.25 9.76 -0.70
C LEU A 406 4.84 8.80 0.35
N VAL A 407 4.17 7.68 0.59
CA VAL A 407 4.69 6.60 1.44
C VAL A 407 4.66 5.26 0.71
N TRP A 408 5.77 4.51 0.79
CA TRP A 408 5.89 3.12 0.38
C TRP A 408 5.99 2.26 1.65
N ASP A 409 4.88 1.64 2.06
CA ASP A 409 4.83 0.80 3.25
C ASP A 409 4.89 -0.69 2.87
N HIS A 410 5.83 -1.40 3.48
CA HIS A 410 6.10 -2.80 3.21
C HIS A 410 5.35 -3.67 4.21
N VAL A 411 4.26 -4.29 3.76
CA VAL A 411 3.23 -4.87 4.66
C VAL A 411 3.19 -6.41 4.81
N PRO A 412 3.95 -7.25 4.05
CA PRO A 412 4.05 -8.69 4.30
C PRO A 412 5.42 -9.07 4.90
N ASN A 413 5.56 -10.35 5.24
CA ASN A 413 6.86 -10.98 5.32
C ASN A 413 7.28 -11.49 3.92
N PHE A 414 8.24 -10.84 3.26
CA PHE A 414 8.67 -11.20 1.91
C PHE A 414 9.43 -12.53 1.84
N HIS A 415 10.08 -12.94 2.93
CA HIS A 415 10.77 -14.24 3.03
C HIS A 415 9.76 -15.39 3.08
N TYR A 416 8.73 -15.25 3.91
CA TYR A 416 7.74 -16.31 4.16
C TYR A 416 6.33 -15.71 4.18
N PRO A 417 5.75 -15.43 3.00
CA PRO A 417 4.54 -14.62 2.92
C PRO A 417 3.27 -15.40 3.30
N LEU A 418 3.36 -16.73 3.42
CA LEU A 418 2.31 -17.56 4.02
C LEU A 418 2.32 -17.52 5.56
N GLU A 419 3.47 -17.25 6.19
CA GLU A 419 3.57 -17.27 7.64
C GLU A 419 2.79 -16.11 8.29
N PRO A 420 2.40 -16.25 9.56
CA PRO A 420 1.62 -15.24 10.25
C PRO A 420 2.43 -13.94 10.36
N HIS A 421 1.79 -12.82 10.00
CA HIS A 421 2.42 -11.50 10.04
C HIS A 421 1.48 -10.51 10.77
N PRO A 422 1.59 -10.40 12.11
CA PRO A 422 0.59 -9.74 12.95
C PRO A 422 0.70 -8.21 12.89
N ASN A 423 0.35 -7.63 11.74
CA ASN A 423 0.24 -6.19 11.52
C ASN A 423 -1.17 -5.77 11.05
N HIS A 424 -2.16 -6.68 11.15
CA HIS A 424 -3.56 -6.45 10.77
C HIS A 424 -4.14 -5.15 11.36
N PHE A 425 -3.82 -4.83 12.62
CA PHE A 425 -4.25 -3.62 13.34
C PHE A 425 -3.18 -2.51 13.37
N VAL A 426 -1.96 -2.79 12.92
CA VAL A 426 -0.87 -1.82 12.84
C VAL A 426 -0.98 -0.98 11.57
N VAL A 427 -1.24 -1.62 10.42
CA VAL A 427 -1.43 -0.93 9.14
C VAL A 427 -2.57 0.11 9.22
N PRO A 428 -3.78 -0.20 9.76
CA PRO A 428 -4.82 0.80 10.00
C PRO A 428 -4.37 2.01 10.83
N LYS A 429 -3.61 1.78 11.92
CA LYS A 429 -3.06 2.88 12.73
C LYS A 429 -2.07 3.73 11.93
N ASN A 430 -1.22 3.10 11.12
CA ASN A 430 -0.29 3.80 10.24
C ASN A 430 -1.03 4.60 9.15
N LEU A 431 -2.12 4.09 8.57
CA LEU A 431 -2.95 4.83 7.62
C LEU A 431 -3.54 6.10 8.26
N ARG A 432 -4.06 6.01 9.49
CA ARG A 432 -4.52 7.20 10.24
C ARG A 432 -3.39 8.18 10.52
N PHE A 433 -2.20 7.67 10.87
CA PHE A 433 -1.00 8.48 11.08
C PHE A 433 -0.61 9.23 9.80
N TYR A 434 -0.52 8.55 8.65
CA TYR A 434 -0.19 9.18 7.37
C TYR A 434 -1.20 10.29 6.99
N ALA A 435 -2.50 10.02 7.15
CA ALA A 435 -3.53 11.02 6.89
C ALA A 435 -3.40 12.25 7.80
N LYS A 436 -3.14 12.05 9.10
CA LYS A 436 -2.92 13.13 10.08
C LYS A 436 -1.69 13.99 9.71
N HIS A 437 -0.68 13.39 9.12
CA HIS A 437 0.56 14.06 8.70
C HIS A 437 0.50 14.56 7.24
N GLY A 438 -0.68 14.63 6.59
CA GLY A 438 -0.80 15.23 5.28
C GLY A 438 -0.06 14.49 4.15
N VAL A 439 0.21 13.20 4.32
CA VAL A 439 0.77 12.37 3.25
C VAL A 439 -0.20 12.36 2.08
N ASN A 440 0.25 12.76 0.89
CA ASN A 440 -0.59 12.88 -0.30
C ASN A 440 -0.94 11.54 -0.93
N GLY A 441 -0.16 10.49 -0.70
CA GLY A 441 -0.40 9.23 -1.38
C GLY A 441 0.38 8.04 -0.83
N LEU A 442 -0.16 6.86 -1.08
CA LEU A 442 0.29 5.60 -0.49
C LEU A 442 0.49 4.54 -1.56
N MET A 443 1.61 3.85 -1.44
CA MET A 443 1.80 2.51 -1.97
C MET A 443 2.01 1.55 -0.80
N LEU A 444 1.07 0.65 -0.59
CA LEU A 444 1.30 -0.56 0.21
C LEU A 444 1.90 -1.62 -0.71
N GLU A 445 3.03 -2.19 -0.34
CA GLU A 445 3.63 -3.30 -1.05
C GLU A 445 3.36 -4.60 -0.30
N GLY A 446 2.51 -5.45 -0.87
CA GLY A 446 2.30 -6.84 -0.48
C GLY A 446 3.18 -7.80 -1.28
N LYS A 447 3.01 -9.11 -1.06
CA LYS A 447 3.68 -10.11 -1.90
C LYS A 447 2.99 -10.18 -3.27
N SER A 448 3.78 -10.26 -4.33
CA SER A 448 3.27 -10.59 -5.67
C SER A 448 2.71 -12.03 -5.71
N GLY A 449 1.65 -12.24 -6.49
CA GLY A 449 0.91 -13.51 -6.50
C GLY A 449 -0.09 -13.64 -5.35
N ARG A 450 -0.41 -14.88 -4.97
CA ARG A 450 -1.50 -15.24 -4.03
C ARG A 450 -1.03 -15.84 -2.71
N ALA A 451 0.29 -16.02 -2.53
CA ALA A 451 0.87 -16.45 -1.27
C ALA A 451 0.95 -15.29 -0.29
N SER A 452 -0.16 -14.94 0.34
CA SER A 452 -0.21 -14.00 1.47
C SER A 452 -1.19 -14.51 2.52
N GLU A 453 -0.81 -14.48 3.79
CA GLU A 453 -1.74 -14.69 4.90
C GLU A 453 -2.90 -13.69 4.81
N PHE A 454 -4.15 -14.19 4.83
CA PHE A 454 -5.38 -13.40 4.71
C PHE A 454 -5.35 -12.34 3.59
N GLY A 455 -4.63 -12.60 2.48
CA GLY A 455 -4.37 -11.59 1.44
C GLY A 455 -5.64 -10.91 0.89
N LYS A 456 -6.71 -11.69 0.64
CA LYS A 456 -8.01 -11.17 0.18
C LYS A 456 -8.68 -10.25 1.22
N MET A 457 -8.63 -10.61 2.50
CA MET A 457 -9.18 -9.77 3.59
C MET A 457 -8.37 -8.48 3.73
N ARG A 458 -7.04 -8.58 3.75
CA ARG A 458 -6.14 -7.41 3.84
C ARG A 458 -6.36 -6.46 2.67
N ALA A 459 -6.50 -6.99 1.45
CA ALA A 459 -6.83 -6.21 0.26
C ALA A 459 -8.13 -5.42 0.42
N TYR A 460 -9.20 -6.06 0.87
CA TYR A 460 -10.48 -5.38 1.12
C TYR A 460 -10.34 -4.30 2.22
N VAL A 461 -9.90 -4.70 3.41
CA VAL A 461 -9.87 -3.83 4.60
C VAL A 461 -8.96 -2.64 4.38
N TRP A 462 -7.75 -2.84 3.87
CA TRP A 462 -6.80 -1.75 3.70
C TRP A 462 -7.16 -0.82 2.54
N CYS A 463 -7.81 -1.30 1.48
CA CYS A 463 -8.35 -0.39 0.45
C CYS A 463 -9.49 0.48 1.00
N GLN A 464 -10.39 -0.07 1.82
CA GLN A 464 -11.44 0.71 2.49
C GLN A 464 -10.84 1.80 3.40
N LEU A 465 -9.77 1.46 4.13
CA LEU A 465 -9.08 2.41 5.01
C LEU A 465 -8.18 3.40 4.27
N MET A 466 -7.62 3.06 3.11
CA MET A 466 -6.99 4.04 2.22
C MET A 466 -8.04 5.02 1.66
N TRP A 467 -9.28 4.57 1.42
CA TRP A 467 -10.36 5.48 1.04
C TRP A 467 -10.77 6.38 2.21
N ASN A 468 -11.04 5.80 3.38
CA ASN A 468 -11.42 6.51 4.60
C ASN A 468 -10.72 5.88 5.84
N PRO A 469 -9.62 6.50 6.32
CA PRO A 469 -8.87 5.99 7.47
C PRO A 469 -9.64 5.98 8.79
N GLN A 470 -10.78 6.67 8.86
CA GLN A 470 -11.56 6.78 10.10
C GLN A 470 -12.49 5.58 10.36
N GLN A 471 -12.71 4.72 9.37
CA GLN A 471 -13.54 3.52 9.53
C GLN A 471 -12.99 2.58 10.62
N ASP A 472 -13.88 1.83 11.27
CA ASP A 472 -13.49 0.82 12.26
C ASP A 472 -12.87 -0.41 11.55
N GLU A 473 -11.56 -0.58 11.69
CA GLU A 473 -10.83 -1.68 11.08
C GLU A 473 -11.30 -3.06 11.57
N ARG A 474 -11.70 -3.18 12.83
CA ARG A 474 -12.13 -4.45 13.41
C ARG A 474 -13.49 -4.82 12.85
N LYS A 475 -14.40 -3.86 12.72
CA LYS A 475 -15.67 -4.06 12.03
C LYS A 475 -15.47 -4.51 10.58
N LEU A 476 -14.58 -3.87 9.82
CA LEU A 476 -14.30 -4.27 8.43
C LEU A 476 -13.77 -5.70 8.35
N ILE A 477 -12.89 -6.10 9.26
CA ILE A 477 -12.39 -7.48 9.37
C ILE A 477 -13.55 -8.44 9.67
N ILE A 478 -14.38 -8.15 10.68
CA ILE A 478 -15.53 -8.98 11.05
C ILE A 478 -16.48 -9.15 9.86
N ASP A 479 -16.86 -8.05 9.21
CA ASP A 479 -17.78 -8.05 8.08
C ASP A 479 -17.22 -8.90 6.93
N PHE A 480 -15.93 -8.75 6.60
CA PHE A 480 -15.26 -9.57 5.58
C PHE A 480 -15.23 -11.04 5.98
N LEU A 481 -14.80 -11.36 7.21
CA LEU A 481 -14.68 -12.74 7.66
C LEU A 481 -16.03 -13.45 7.64
N HIS A 482 -17.08 -12.77 8.08
CA HIS A 482 -18.45 -13.28 8.00
C HIS A 482 -18.89 -13.51 6.54
N ALA A 483 -18.70 -12.53 5.66
CA ALA A 483 -19.15 -12.65 4.27
C ALA A 483 -18.37 -13.69 3.45
N TYR A 484 -17.06 -13.81 3.69
CA TYR A 484 -16.18 -14.66 2.89
C TYR A 484 -16.00 -16.06 3.48
N TYR A 485 -15.99 -16.21 4.80
CA TYR A 485 -15.79 -17.50 5.49
C TYR A 485 -17.05 -18.05 6.17
N GLY A 486 -18.14 -17.30 6.25
CA GLY A 486 -19.37 -17.72 6.92
C GLY A 486 -19.15 -17.94 8.43
N ASN A 487 -19.72 -19.01 8.98
CA ASN A 487 -19.64 -19.34 10.40
C ASN A 487 -18.20 -19.67 10.89
N ALA A 488 -17.25 -19.90 9.99
CA ALA A 488 -15.83 -19.99 10.35
C ALA A 488 -15.21 -18.66 10.81
N GLY A 489 -15.82 -17.52 10.42
CA GLY A 489 -15.27 -16.19 10.63
C GLY A 489 -14.84 -15.86 12.08
N PRO A 490 -15.67 -16.12 13.11
CA PRO A 490 -15.32 -15.86 14.51
C PRO A 490 -14.07 -16.60 15.00
N TYR A 491 -13.81 -17.81 14.52
CA TYR A 491 -12.61 -18.58 14.89
C TYR A 491 -11.35 -18.05 14.20
N LEU A 492 -11.49 -17.59 12.95
CA LEU A 492 -10.40 -16.93 12.23
C LEU A 492 -10.05 -15.57 12.84
N LEU A 493 -11.03 -14.82 13.36
CA LEU A 493 -10.78 -13.60 14.12
C LEU A 493 -10.00 -13.89 15.41
N GLN A 494 -10.40 -14.93 16.15
CA GLN A 494 -9.66 -15.37 17.35
C GLN A 494 -8.21 -15.74 17.01
N TRP A 495 -7.96 -16.36 15.85
CA TRP A 495 -6.59 -16.61 15.39
C TRP A 495 -5.81 -15.32 15.12
N ILE A 496 -6.45 -14.34 14.47
CA ILE A 496 -5.84 -13.00 14.26
C ILE A 496 -5.50 -12.35 15.60
N ASP A 497 -6.40 -12.38 16.58
CA ASP A 497 -6.14 -11.81 17.90
C ASP A 497 -5.00 -12.55 18.63
N LEU A 498 -4.96 -13.88 18.56
CA LEU A 498 -3.93 -14.71 19.19
C LEU A 498 -2.53 -14.39 18.66
N GLN A 499 -2.35 -14.28 17.34
CA GLN A 499 -1.03 -13.96 16.78
C GLN A 499 -0.56 -12.55 17.18
N HIS A 500 -1.47 -11.59 17.32
CA HIS A 500 -1.14 -10.25 17.84
C HIS A 500 -0.72 -10.32 19.31
N GLN A 501 -1.49 -11.05 20.13
CA GLN A 501 -1.15 -11.25 21.54
C GLN A 501 0.23 -11.90 21.71
N ALA A 502 0.51 -12.99 20.99
CA ALA A 502 1.79 -13.70 21.05
C ALA A 502 2.96 -12.79 20.66
N ALA A 503 2.81 -12.01 19.58
CA ALA A 503 3.83 -11.05 19.16
C ALA A 503 4.09 -9.95 20.20
N HIS A 504 3.05 -9.43 20.85
CA HIS A 504 3.16 -8.41 21.89
C HIS A 504 3.79 -8.94 23.18
N GLN A 505 3.51 -10.18 23.57
CA GLN A 505 4.13 -10.82 24.74
C GLN A 505 5.64 -11.06 24.56
N ALA A 506 6.12 -11.16 23.32
CA ALA A 506 7.54 -11.26 23.02
C ALA A 506 8.21 -9.86 23.06
N GLU A 507 8.62 -9.41 24.24
CA GLU A 507 9.15 -8.06 24.49
C GLU A 507 10.31 -7.67 23.56
N ASN A 508 11.31 -8.55 23.41
CA ASN A 508 12.52 -8.30 22.61
C ASN A 508 12.38 -8.65 21.11
N PHE A 509 11.16 -8.99 20.66
CA PHE A 509 10.91 -9.36 19.27
C PHE A 509 10.59 -8.13 18.41
N VAL A 510 11.33 -7.98 17.31
CA VAL A 510 11.08 -6.99 16.25
C VAL A 510 10.52 -7.72 15.03
N LEU A 511 9.29 -7.37 14.64
CA LEU A 511 8.69 -7.89 13.42
C LEU A 511 9.17 -7.04 12.24
N THR A 512 9.94 -7.64 11.33
CA THR A 512 10.39 -6.97 10.09
C THR A 512 9.68 -7.56 8.87
N GLY A 513 9.78 -6.87 7.73
CA GLY A 513 9.33 -7.39 6.43
C GLY A 513 10.08 -8.63 5.94
N TYR A 514 11.12 -9.08 6.66
CA TYR A 514 11.98 -10.22 6.29
C TYR A 514 12.21 -11.17 7.48
N THR A 515 11.29 -11.18 8.45
CA THR A 515 11.42 -11.98 9.68
C THR A 515 11.72 -13.45 9.35
N PRO A 516 12.85 -14.01 9.83
CA PRO A 516 13.34 -15.30 9.35
C PRO A 516 12.61 -16.50 9.98
N THR A 517 11.99 -16.31 11.14
CA THR A 517 11.35 -17.37 11.92
C THR A 517 10.27 -16.83 12.85
N THR A 518 9.30 -17.67 13.19
CA THR A 518 8.28 -17.38 14.21
C THR A 518 8.68 -17.87 15.61
N LYS A 519 9.82 -18.55 15.75
CA LYS A 519 10.27 -19.17 17.02
C LYS A 519 10.29 -18.20 18.20
N ASP A 520 10.70 -16.96 17.94
CA ASP A 520 10.95 -15.98 18.99
C ASP A 520 9.64 -15.47 19.62
N TRP A 521 8.51 -15.56 18.93
CA TRP A 521 7.26 -14.94 19.35
C TRP A 521 6.02 -15.83 19.31
N LEU A 522 6.01 -16.93 18.54
CA LEU A 522 4.87 -17.84 18.44
C LEU A 522 5.22 -19.19 19.07
N LYS A 523 4.66 -19.52 20.23
CA LYS A 523 5.02 -20.68 21.03
C LYS A 523 4.17 -21.90 20.71
N LEU A 524 4.53 -23.06 21.27
CA LEU A 524 3.85 -24.34 21.04
C LEU A 524 2.36 -24.25 21.43
N GLU A 525 2.06 -23.62 22.56
CA GLU A 525 0.71 -23.44 23.07
C GLU A 525 -0.13 -22.60 22.12
N ASP A 526 0.42 -21.49 21.61
CA ASP A 526 -0.26 -20.64 20.63
C ASP A 526 -0.58 -21.43 19.35
N LEU A 527 0.37 -22.24 18.87
CA LEU A 527 0.19 -23.09 17.70
C LEU A 527 -0.85 -24.19 17.93
N ASN A 528 -0.89 -24.79 19.12
CA ASN A 528 -1.93 -25.76 19.49
C ASN A 528 -3.31 -25.10 19.53
N THR A 529 -3.43 -23.92 20.14
CA THR A 529 -4.68 -23.14 20.14
C THR A 529 -5.09 -22.77 18.72
N ALA A 530 -4.14 -22.40 17.86
CA ALA A 530 -4.41 -22.12 16.46
C ALA A 530 -5.00 -23.34 15.73
N MET A 531 -4.43 -24.55 15.93
CA MET A 531 -4.96 -25.78 15.33
C MET A 531 -6.39 -26.06 15.79
N ILE A 532 -6.70 -25.90 17.08
CA ILE A 532 -8.05 -26.05 17.62
C ILE A 532 -9.03 -25.05 16.97
N LEU A 533 -8.61 -23.79 16.80
CA LEU A 533 -9.43 -22.76 16.14
C LEU A 533 -9.70 -23.10 14.67
N PHE A 534 -8.70 -23.56 13.93
CA PHE A 534 -8.86 -23.95 12.53
C PHE A 534 -9.71 -25.22 12.37
N ASP A 535 -9.60 -26.19 13.28
CA ASP A 535 -10.45 -27.39 13.25
C ASP A 535 -11.92 -27.04 13.54
N ARG A 536 -12.18 -26.14 14.50
CA ARG A 536 -13.53 -25.60 14.73
C ARG A 536 -14.06 -24.83 13.52
N ALA A 537 -13.22 -23.97 12.93
CA ALA A 537 -13.56 -23.23 11.73
C ALA A 537 -13.97 -24.16 10.57
N LEU A 538 -13.23 -25.25 10.34
CA LEU A 538 -13.56 -26.25 9.32
C LEU A 538 -14.86 -26.98 9.65
N GLN A 539 -15.10 -27.30 10.93
CA GLN A 539 -16.30 -27.98 11.37
C GLN A 539 -17.58 -27.13 11.15
N GLU A 540 -17.51 -25.81 11.36
CA GLU A 540 -18.64 -24.89 11.12
C GLU A 540 -19.08 -24.81 9.66
N VAL A 541 -18.16 -25.04 8.73
CA VAL A 541 -18.41 -24.93 7.29
C VAL A 541 -18.46 -26.29 6.60
N LYS A 542 -18.52 -27.37 7.39
CA LYS A 542 -18.53 -28.75 6.89
C LYS A 542 -19.67 -28.96 5.89
N GLY A 543 -19.35 -29.54 4.75
CA GLY A 543 -20.28 -29.77 3.64
C GLY A 543 -20.39 -28.61 2.66
N ASN A 544 -19.80 -27.44 2.95
CA ASN A 544 -19.67 -26.34 2.00
C ASN A 544 -18.26 -26.31 1.43
N THR A 545 -18.06 -26.98 0.30
CA THR A 545 -16.74 -27.15 -0.35
C THR A 545 -16.03 -25.82 -0.63
N LYS A 546 -16.77 -24.76 -0.98
CA LYS A 546 -16.22 -23.41 -1.21
C LYS A 546 -15.64 -22.83 0.07
N LEU A 547 -16.39 -22.88 1.17
CA LEU A 547 -15.95 -22.34 2.46
C LEU A 547 -14.86 -23.20 3.10
N GLU A 548 -14.96 -24.53 3.02
CA GLU A 548 -13.89 -25.44 3.46
C GLU A 548 -12.57 -25.14 2.77
N HIS A 549 -12.58 -25.00 1.43
CA HIS A 549 -11.40 -24.63 0.66
C HIS A 549 -10.80 -23.29 1.13
N ARG A 550 -11.64 -22.29 1.42
CA ARG A 550 -11.19 -21.00 1.95
C ARG A 550 -10.53 -21.13 3.33
N VAL A 551 -11.12 -21.90 4.24
CA VAL A 551 -10.55 -22.14 5.58
C VAL A 551 -9.24 -22.91 5.49
N ARG A 552 -9.15 -23.97 4.68
CA ARG A 552 -7.89 -24.70 4.42
C ARG A 552 -6.81 -23.77 3.86
N ARG A 553 -7.17 -22.86 2.95
CA ARG A 553 -6.24 -21.85 2.44
C ARG A 553 -5.68 -20.97 3.55
N ALA A 554 -6.51 -20.53 4.49
CA ALA A 554 -6.07 -19.71 5.62
C ALA A 554 -5.20 -20.52 6.61
N ARG A 555 -5.54 -21.80 6.82
CA ARG A 555 -4.82 -22.73 7.70
C ARG A 555 -3.37 -22.96 7.30
N LEU A 556 -3.04 -22.83 6.01
CA LEU A 556 -1.65 -22.87 5.53
C LEU A 556 -0.71 -21.98 6.34
N SER A 557 -1.19 -20.85 6.87
CA SER A 557 -0.38 -19.93 7.68
C SER A 557 0.20 -20.55 8.96
N VAL A 558 -0.47 -21.57 9.50
CA VAL A 558 -0.03 -22.29 10.70
C VAL A 558 0.67 -23.59 10.32
N GLU A 559 0.19 -24.30 9.30
CA GLU A 559 0.78 -25.55 8.80
C GLU A 559 2.24 -25.36 8.37
N VAL A 560 2.54 -24.28 7.64
CA VAL A 560 3.92 -23.97 7.21
C VAL A 560 4.87 -23.72 8.39
N VAL A 561 4.36 -23.18 9.50
CA VAL A 561 5.13 -22.97 10.72
C VAL A 561 5.45 -24.30 11.40
N TRP A 562 4.46 -25.19 11.51
CA TRP A 562 4.65 -26.55 12.05
C TRP A 562 5.70 -27.32 11.27
N LEU A 563 5.69 -27.25 9.94
CA LEU A 563 6.67 -27.95 9.11
C LEU A 563 8.09 -27.39 9.28
N LYS A 564 8.25 -26.06 9.28
CA LYS A 564 9.58 -25.44 9.46
C LYS A 564 10.18 -25.67 10.84
N ARG A 565 9.34 -25.79 11.87
CA ARG A 565 9.75 -25.89 13.28
C ARG A 565 9.45 -27.26 13.89
N TYR A 566 9.19 -28.28 13.07
CA TYR A 566 8.67 -29.58 13.50
C TYR A 566 9.47 -30.21 14.63
N ALA A 567 10.78 -30.32 14.47
CA ALA A 567 11.67 -30.95 15.45
C ALA A 567 11.71 -30.17 16.78
N GLU A 568 11.81 -28.85 16.69
CA GLU A 568 11.83 -27.95 17.86
C GLU A 568 10.52 -28.07 18.64
N LEU A 569 9.38 -27.95 17.96
CA LEU A 569 8.06 -28.02 18.60
C LEU A 569 7.78 -29.40 19.19
N ARG A 570 8.21 -30.48 18.51
CA ARG A 570 8.03 -31.86 19.02
C ARG A 570 8.91 -32.13 20.24
N ALA A 571 10.14 -31.63 20.25
CA ALA A 571 11.01 -31.72 21.42
C ALA A 571 10.42 -30.94 22.60
N THR A 572 9.99 -29.69 22.38
CA THR A 572 9.34 -28.84 23.38
C THR A 572 8.07 -29.51 23.95
N ALA A 573 7.24 -30.13 23.11
CA ALA A 573 6.04 -30.84 23.54
C ALA A 573 6.37 -32.01 24.47
N ASN A 574 7.35 -32.83 24.09
CA ASN A 574 7.80 -33.97 24.88
C ASN A 574 8.42 -33.53 26.21
N GLU A 575 9.31 -32.52 26.18
CA GLU A 575 10.01 -32.01 27.37
C GLU A 575 9.03 -31.43 28.40
N ARG A 576 8.01 -30.69 27.93
CA ARG A 576 7.07 -29.97 28.80
C ARG A 576 5.79 -30.75 29.09
N GLY A 577 5.62 -31.94 28.53
CA GLY A 577 4.39 -32.72 28.67
C GLY A 577 3.15 -32.05 28.07
N LEU A 578 3.33 -31.24 27.01
CA LEU A 578 2.27 -30.51 26.34
C LEU A 578 1.77 -31.28 25.10
N PRO A 579 0.51 -31.09 24.68
CA PRO A 579 0.03 -31.70 23.44
C PRO A 579 0.85 -31.23 22.24
N PHE A 580 1.02 -32.11 21.25
CA PHE A 580 1.58 -31.79 19.95
C PHE A 580 0.46 -31.92 18.91
N LEU A 581 -0.13 -30.80 18.48
CA LEU A 581 -1.23 -30.78 17.50
C LEU A 581 -0.76 -30.49 16.08
N GLY A 582 0.55 -30.55 15.82
CA GLY A 582 1.11 -30.52 14.48
C GLY A 582 0.84 -31.82 13.69
N PRO A 583 1.26 -31.90 12.42
CA PRO A 583 1.03 -33.08 11.60
C PRO A 583 1.74 -34.32 12.17
N ASP A 584 1.10 -35.49 12.14
CA ASP A 584 1.74 -36.76 12.54
C ASP A 584 2.85 -37.15 11.56
N ASP A 585 2.57 -36.99 10.25
CA ASP A 585 3.54 -37.16 9.17
C ASP A 585 3.83 -35.79 8.50
N PRO A 586 4.93 -35.12 8.87
CA PRO A 586 5.27 -33.82 8.29
C PRO A 586 5.70 -33.91 6.83
N ILE A 587 6.14 -35.07 6.33
CA ILE A 587 6.50 -35.24 4.91
C ILE A 587 5.24 -35.36 4.07
N ALA A 588 4.26 -36.17 4.50
CA ALA A 588 2.97 -36.26 3.83
C ALA A 588 2.25 -34.89 3.79
N GLU A 589 2.31 -34.13 4.87
CA GLU A 589 1.72 -32.78 4.91
C GLU A 589 2.46 -31.79 3.99
N LEU A 590 3.79 -31.86 3.91
CA LEU A 590 4.56 -31.07 2.95
C LEU A 590 4.23 -31.46 1.51
N ASP A 591 4.08 -32.74 1.21
CA ASP A 591 3.70 -33.25 -0.12
C ASP A 591 2.29 -32.79 -0.51
N ARG A 592 1.34 -32.73 0.42
CA ARG A 592 0.01 -32.15 0.20
C ARG A 592 0.12 -30.67 -0.18
N ILE A 593 0.88 -29.88 0.58
CA ILE A 593 1.10 -28.46 0.26
C ILE A 593 1.79 -28.29 -1.09
N ALA A 594 2.72 -29.18 -1.45
CA ALA A 594 3.44 -29.16 -2.72
C ALA A 594 2.54 -29.38 -3.96
N GLN A 595 1.34 -29.96 -3.79
CA GLN A 595 0.34 -30.06 -4.86
C GLN A 595 -0.21 -28.69 -5.29
N ASP A 596 0.03 -27.63 -4.49
CA ASP A 596 -0.42 -26.25 -4.75
C ASP A 596 -1.91 -26.15 -5.10
N GLU A 597 -2.78 -26.84 -4.35
CA GLU A 597 -4.25 -26.83 -4.57
C GLU A 597 -4.84 -25.41 -4.63
N PHE A 598 -4.12 -24.43 -4.08
CA PHE A 598 -4.52 -23.04 -3.96
C PHE A 598 -3.95 -22.11 -5.03
N VAL A 599 -3.09 -22.61 -5.92
CA VAL A 599 -2.43 -21.83 -6.98
C VAL A 599 -1.81 -20.55 -6.40
N LEU A 600 -0.83 -20.76 -5.51
CA LEU A 600 -0.23 -19.69 -4.71
C LEU A 600 0.47 -18.62 -5.53
N GLN A 601 0.90 -18.94 -6.77
CA GLN A 601 1.65 -18.03 -7.65
C GLN A 601 2.87 -17.41 -6.95
N TRP A 602 3.54 -18.20 -6.11
CA TRP A 602 4.71 -17.77 -5.38
C TRP A 602 5.96 -18.24 -6.11
N PHE A 603 6.70 -17.31 -6.70
CA PHE A 603 7.85 -17.64 -7.53
C PHE A 603 8.96 -18.45 -6.82
N GLN A 604 9.06 -18.36 -5.49
CA GLN A 604 10.04 -19.11 -4.68
C GLN A 604 9.45 -20.37 -4.05
N PHE A 605 8.22 -20.77 -4.42
CA PHE A 605 7.53 -21.85 -3.73
C PHE A 605 8.30 -23.17 -3.77
N GLN A 606 8.86 -23.54 -4.92
CA GLN A 606 9.66 -24.77 -5.04
C GLN A 606 10.96 -24.71 -4.21
N GLN A 607 11.63 -23.55 -4.18
CA GLN A 607 12.81 -23.33 -3.33
C GLN A 607 12.45 -23.43 -1.84
N TYR A 608 11.30 -22.88 -1.47
CA TYR A 608 10.76 -22.98 -0.12
C TYR A 608 10.48 -24.45 0.27
N LEU A 609 9.78 -25.21 -0.57
CA LEU A 609 9.48 -26.62 -0.32
C LEU A 609 10.75 -27.46 -0.15
N ALA A 610 11.75 -27.25 -1.01
CA ALA A 610 13.05 -27.92 -0.90
C ALA A 610 13.75 -27.59 0.43
N LYS A 611 13.73 -26.31 0.84
CA LYS A 611 14.30 -25.88 2.12
C LYS A 611 13.61 -26.57 3.31
N VAL A 612 12.27 -26.63 3.31
CA VAL A 612 11.51 -27.29 4.38
C VAL A 612 11.76 -28.80 4.40
N ARG A 613 11.80 -29.45 3.24
CA ARG A 613 12.13 -30.89 3.14
C ARG A 613 13.50 -31.20 3.75
N ASN A 614 14.50 -30.37 3.50
CA ASN A 614 15.84 -30.53 4.09
C ASN A 614 15.82 -30.36 5.62
N LEU A 615 15.07 -29.39 6.15
CA LEU A 615 14.89 -29.22 7.60
C LEU A 615 14.24 -30.46 8.23
N LEU A 616 13.23 -31.04 7.58
CA LEU A 616 12.57 -32.25 8.07
C LEU A 616 13.50 -33.49 8.01
N ALA A 617 14.27 -33.66 6.95
CA ALA A 617 15.19 -34.79 6.79
C ALA A 617 16.33 -34.78 7.83
N THR A 618 16.94 -33.62 8.06
CA THR A 618 18.00 -33.47 9.10
C THR A 618 17.48 -33.79 10.50
N SER A 619 16.19 -33.54 10.77
CA SER A 619 15.53 -33.84 12.03
C SER A 619 15.32 -35.34 12.28
N VAL A 620 15.17 -36.14 11.22
CA VAL A 620 14.98 -37.61 11.30
C VAL A 620 16.31 -38.32 11.56
N HIS A 621 17.41 -37.84 10.97
CA HIS A 621 18.74 -38.44 11.18
C HIS A 621 19.30 -38.24 12.59
N VAL A 622 18.96 -37.14 13.28
CA VAL A 622 19.34 -36.95 14.70
C VAL A 622 18.67 -37.98 15.63
N ARG A 623 17.47 -38.46 15.30
CA ARG A 623 16.79 -39.51 16.09
C ARG A 623 17.38 -40.91 15.90
N MET A 624 17.93 -41.23 14.74
CA MET A 624 18.54 -42.55 14.48
C MET A 624 19.97 -42.69 15.05
N GLY A 625 20.61 -41.59 15.44
CA GLY A 625 21.93 -41.59 16.09
C GLY A 625 21.91 -41.52 17.62
N GLN A 626 20.73 -41.46 18.25
CA GLN A 626 20.54 -41.41 19.72
C GLN A 626 19.66 -42.57 20.26
N GLN A 627 19.41 -43.60 19.45
CA GLN A 627 18.80 -44.87 19.90
C GLN A 627 19.85 -45.94 20.14
#